data_AF-A0A2P5CU23-F1
#
_entry.id   AF-A0A2P5CU23-F1
#
_cell.length_a   1.000
_cell.length_b   1.000
_cell.length_c   1.000
_cell.angle_alpha   90.00
_cell.angle_beta   90.00
_cell.angle_gamma   90.00
#
_symmetry.space_group_name_H-M   'P 1'
#
loop_
_entity.id
_entity.type
_entity.pdbx_description
1 polymer ?
#
loop_
_entity_poly.entity_id
_entity_poly.type
_entity_poly.pdbx_seq_one_letter_code
_entity_poly.pdbx_strand_id
1 'polypeptide(L)'
;MCGFRIEICFVANGATKKEIGRAKEYIVKQLGLKNGRTEEDFIVGGIHAGDFMRRFCSNLGVNNQAVKAAQEAGKKSEDFDIRRSPISIAAAVIYIITQLSDDKKPLKDISVATGVAEGTIRNSYKDLYPHMSKIIPNWYAKEEDLKNLCSP
;
A
#
# COMPACT_ATOMS: atom_id res chain seq x y z
N MET A 1 19.10 8.35 12.36
CA MET A 1 17.85 7.56 12.38
C MET A 1 16.71 8.39 12.98
N CYS A 2 15.99 9.19 12.17
CA CYS A 2 14.62 9.67 12.47
C CYS A 2 14.14 10.54 11.28
N GLY A 3 13.83 9.92 10.14
CA GLY A 3 13.62 10.67 8.89
C GLY A 3 12.19 10.73 8.35
N PHE A 4 11.29 9.84 8.76
CA PHE A 4 10.05 9.62 7.97
C PHE A 4 8.74 9.58 8.74
N ARG A 5 8.73 9.86 10.06
CA ARG A 5 7.48 9.92 10.86
C ARG A 5 6.92 11.33 11.08
N ILE A 6 7.54 12.38 10.53
CA ILE A 6 7.27 13.78 10.93
C ILE A 6 6.44 14.61 9.94
N GLU A 7 6.26 14.23 8.67
CA GLU A 7 5.75 15.24 7.72
C GLU A 7 4.25 15.59 7.82
N ILE A 8 3.37 14.71 8.32
CA ILE A 8 1.94 15.07 8.42
C ILE A 8 1.57 15.64 9.79
N CYS A 9 2.31 15.29 10.86
CA CYS A 9 1.97 15.75 12.21
C CYS A 9 2.56 17.14 12.54
N PHE A 10 3.72 17.51 11.97
CA PHE A 10 4.35 18.80 12.28
C PHE A 10 3.72 19.99 11.54
N VAL A 11 3.19 19.76 10.34
CA VAL A 11 2.61 20.84 9.49
C VAL A 11 1.22 21.29 9.95
N ALA A 12 0.53 20.48 10.77
CA ALA A 12 -0.87 20.72 11.15
C ALA A 12 -1.07 21.50 12.47
N ASN A 13 -0.06 22.22 12.99
CA ASN A 13 -0.18 23.09 14.17
C ASN A 13 -0.93 22.45 15.37
N GLY A 14 -0.64 21.18 15.69
CA GLY A 14 -1.28 20.48 16.81
C GLY A 14 -2.70 19.95 16.55
N ALA A 15 -3.20 20.04 15.31
CA ALA A 15 -4.49 19.47 14.95
C ALA A 15 -4.45 17.93 15.04
N THR A 16 -5.31 17.39 15.88
CA THR A 16 -5.51 15.95 16.03
C THR A 16 -6.20 15.36 14.79
N LYS A 17 -6.01 14.06 14.53
CA LYS A 17 -6.68 13.34 13.42
C LYS A 17 -8.21 13.54 13.41
N LYS A 18 -8.81 13.73 14.59
CA LYS A 18 -10.24 14.07 14.78
C LYS A 18 -10.59 15.47 14.31
N GLU A 19 -9.75 16.47 14.53
CA GLU A 19 -9.98 17.84 14.09
C GLU A 19 -9.88 17.97 12.58
N ILE A 20 -8.91 17.30 11.98
CA ILE A 20 -8.76 17.23 10.53
C ILE A 20 -9.97 16.51 9.90
N GLY A 21 -10.44 15.42 10.51
CA GLY A 21 -11.67 14.73 10.08
C GLY A 21 -12.93 15.60 10.17
N ARG A 22 -13.09 16.36 11.27
CA ARG A 22 -14.21 17.31 11.44
C ARG A 22 -14.16 18.45 10.42
N ALA A 23 -12.97 18.97 10.13
CA ALA A 23 -12.78 20.01 9.13
C ALA A 23 -13.12 19.51 7.71
N LYS A 24 -12.71 18.27 7.38
CA LYS A 24 -13.09 17.59 6.13
C LYS A 24 -14.61 17.50 5.99
N GLU A 25 -15.31 16.98 7.00
CA GLU A 25 -16.79 16.91 6.98
C GLU A 25 -17.45 18.28 6.80
N TYR A 26 -16.92 19.29 7.50
CA TYR A 26 -17.45 20.65 7.43
C TYR A 26 -17.32 21.24 6.02
N ILE A 27 -16.17 21.08 5.36
CA ILE A 27 -15.93 21.54 3.99
C ILE A 27 -16.85 20.82 3.00
N VAL A 28 -16.97 19.49 3.11
CA VAL A 28 -17.86 18.67 2.27
C VAL A 28 -19.32 19.12 2.39
N LYS A 29 -19.76 19.47 3.60
CA LYS A 29 -21.12 19.93 3.87
C LYS A 29 -21.41 21.33 3.30
N GLN A 30 -20.44 22.25 3.37
CA GLN A 30 -20.59 23.63 2.89
C GLN A 30 -20.54 23.77 1.36
N LEU A 31 -19.77 22.92 0.68
CA LEU A 31 -19.68 22.95 -0.79
C LEU A 31 -20.91 22.35 -1.50
N GLY A 32 -21.97 22.01 -0.77
CA GLY A 32 -23.20 21.51 -1.37
C GLY A 32 -23.04 20.20 -2.14
N LEU A 33 -21.97 19.44 -1.86
CA LEU A 33 -21.73 18.09 -2.40
C LEU A 33 -22.68 17.08 -1.75
N LYS A 34 -23.99 17.39 -1.74
CA LYS A 34 -25.08 16.47 -1.44
C LYS A 34 -25.30 15.54 -2.63
N ASN A 35 -24.30 14.73 -2.93
CA ASN A 35 -24.46 13.56 -3.78
C ASN A 35 -24.08 12.32 -2.98
N GLY A 36 -24.72 12.08 -1.83
CA GLY A 36 -24.59 10.80 -1.12
C GLY A 36 -23.17 10.39 -0.74
N ARG A 37 -22.26 11.36 -0.58
CA ARG A 37 -20.83 11.11 -0.46
C ARG A 37 -20.40 10.98 0.99
N THR A 38 -20.38 9.75 1.51
CA THR A 38 -19.77 9.42 2.81
C THR A 38 -18.24 9.60 2.72
N GLU A 39 -17.50 9.42 3.83
CA GLU A 39 -16.03 9.47 3.79
C GLU A 39 -15.39 8.53 2.73
N GLU A 40 -16.16 7.53 2.33
CA GLU A 40 -15.97 6.50 1.31
C GLU A 40 -16.00 7.07 -0.10
N ASP A 41 -16.58 8.25 -0.32
CA ASP A 41 -16.85 8.81 -1.65
C ASP A 41 -15.83 9.88 -2.09
N PHE A 42 -15.05 10.43 -1.15
CA PHE A 42 -13.74 10.98 -1.51
C PHE A 42 -12.76 9.85 -1.86
N ILE A 43 -13.03 8.63 -1.36
CA ILE A 43 -12.40 7.38 -1.78
C ILE A 43 -13.10 6.83 -3.06
N VAL A 44 -14.17 7.42 -3.59
CA VAL A 44 -14.86 6.96 -4.84
C VAL A 44 -14.17 7.42 -6.13
N GLY A 45 -13.03 8.10 -6.02
CA GLY A 45 -12.00 7.98 -7.06
C GLY A 45 -11.29 6.61 -7.07
N GLY A 46 -11.62 5.72 -6.11
CA GLY A 46 -10.87 4.54 -5.72
C GLY A 46 -9.48 4.93 -5.22
N ILE A 47 -9.18 4.84 -3.92
CA ILE A 47 -7.76 4.77 -3.54
C ILE A 47 -7.33 3.33 -3.77
N HIS A 48 -6.72 3.10 -4.93
CA HIS A 48 -6.30 1.80 -5.42
C HIS A 48 -4.98 1.38 -4.76
N ALA A 49 -4.75 0.07 -4.65
CA ALA A 49 -3.47 -0.41 -4.12
C ALA A 49 -2.29 0.11 -4.97
N GLY A 50 -2.52 0.23 -6.28
CA GLY A 50 -1.57 0.79 -7.26
C GLY A 50 -1.17 2.25 -7.00
N ASP A 51 -2.04 3.07 -6.39
CA ASP A 51 -1.77 4.50 -6.15
C ASP A 51 -0.71 4.73 -5.08
N PHE A 52 -0.60 3.79 -4.14
CA PHE A 52 0.39 3.84 -3.08
C PHE A 52 1.78 3.38 -3.53
N MET A 53 1.85 2.53 -4.55
CA MET A 53 3.08 1.83 -4.96
C MET A 53 4.21 2.81 -5.27
N ARG A 54 3.95 3.84 -6.08
CA ARG A 54 4.99 4.80 -6.48
C ARG A 54 5.60 5.51 -5.26
N ARG A 55 4.78 5.93 -4.29
CA ARG A 55 5.25 6.64 -3.09
C ARG A 55 6.08 5.72 -2.20
N PHE A 56 5.55 4.54 -1.87
CA PHE A 56 6.23 3.58 -1.00
C PHE A 56 7.52 3.05 -1.62
N CYS A 57 7.52 2.75 -2.91
CA CYS A 57 8.70 2.32 -3.63
C CYS A 57 9.81 3.38 -3.65
N SER A 58 9.47 4.65 -3.90
CA SER A 58 10.45 5.74 -3.80
C SER A 58 11.05 5.84 -2.39
N ASN A 59 10.23 5.67 -1.36
CA ASN A 59 10.69 5.71 0.03
C ASN A 59 11.63 4.56 0.40
N LEU A 60 11.44 3.39 -0.22
CA LEU A 60 12.26 2.20 -0.02
C LEU A 60 13.50 2.17 -0.93
N GLY A 61 13.62 3.10 -1.88
CA GLY A 61 14.74 3.16 -2.82
C GLY A 61 14.81 1.97 -3.77
N VAL A 62 13.67 1.36 -4.11
CA VAL A 62 13.64 0.20 -5.03
C VAL A 62 13.84 0.64 -6.48
N ASN A 63 14.39 -0.25 -7.31
CA ASN A 63 14.64 0.03 -8.73
C ASN A 63 13.32 0.22 -9.51
N ASN A 64 13.36 1.00 -10.59
CA ASN A 64 12.25 1.28 -11.50
C ASN A 64 11.53 0.02 -12.04
N GLN A 65 12.26 -1.07 -12.25
CA GLN A 65 11.64 -2.35 -12.65
C GLN A 65 10.74 -2.91 -11.53
N ALA A 66 11.21 -2.90 -10.28
CA ALA A 66 10.42 -3.31 -9.12
C ALA A 66 9.20 -2.38 -8.92
N VAL A 67 9.35 -1.07 -9.15
CA VAL A 67 8.22 -0.12 -9.10
C VAL A 67 7.14 -0.49 -10.10
N LYS A 68 7.52 -0.73 -11.36
CA LYS A 68 6.58 -1.13 -12.42
C LYS A 68 5.89 -2.44 -12.08
N ALA A 69 6.64 -3.43 -11.61
CA ALA A 69 6.09 -4.72 -11.21
C ALA A 69 5.11 -4.58 -10.03
N ALA A 70 5.45 -3.77 -9.02
CA ALA A 70 4.57 -3.48 -7.89
C ALA A 70 3.27 -2.76 -8.30
N GLN A 71 3.35 -1.81 -9.24
CA GLN A 71 2.15 -1.13 -9.78
C GLN A 71 1.23 -2.10 -10.50
N GLU A 72 1.79 -2.96 -11.37
CA GLU A 72 1.00 -3.95 -12.11
C GLU A 72 0.40 -5.00 -11.17
N ALA A 73 1.18 -5.50 -10.22
CA ALA A 73 0.74 -6.42 -9.18
C ALA A 73 -0.34 -5.81 -8.28
N GLY A 74 -0.17 -4.54 -7.88
CA GLY A 74 -1.17 -3.81 -7.11
C GLY A 74 -2.50 -3.72 -7.84
N LYS A 75 -2.48 -3.40 -9.14
CA LYS A 75 -3.70 -3.35 -9.95
C LYS A 75 -4.33 -4.74 -10.13
N LYS A 76 -3.53 -5.77 -10.44
CA LYS A 76 -4.01 -7.15 -10.56
C LYS A 76 -4.59 -7.70 -9.26
N SER A 77 -4.09 -7.26 -8.11
CA SER A 77 -4.61 -7.70 -6.81
C SER A 77 -6.06 -7.29 -6.56
N GLU A 78 -6.59 -6.30 -7.29
CA GLU A 78 -7.97 -5.84 -7.20
C GLU A 78 -8.96 -6.79 -7.89
N ASP A 79 -8.47 -7.63 -8.82
CA ASP A 79 -9.27 -8.67 -9.46
C ASP A 79 -9.52 -9.87 -8.51
N PHE A 80 -8.90 -9.88 -7.32
CA PHE A 80 -9.04 -10.93 -6.31
C PHE A 80 -9.82 -10.40 -5.10
N ASP A 81 -10.77 -11.19 -4.60
CA ASP A 81 -11.56 -10.85 -3.40
C ASP A 81 -10.73 -11.04 -2.11
N ILE A 82 -9.78 -10.14 -1.89
CA ILE A 82 -8.93 -10.11 -0.70
C ILE A 82 -9.55 -9.12 0.30
N ARG A 83 -10.04 -9.65 1.43
CA ARG A 83 -10.70 -8.85 2.50
C ARG A 83 -9.70 -8.05 3.34
N ARG A 84 -8.89 -7.21 2.69
CA ARG A 84 -7.89 -6.34 3.31
C ARG A 84 -8.01 -4.93 2.76
N SER A 85 -7.56 -3.96 3.56
CA SER A 85 -7.53 -2.57 3.10
C SER A 85 -6.53 -2.40 1.94
N PRO A 86 -6.78 -1.51 0.96
CA PRO A 86 -5.89 -1.28 -0.18
C PRO A 86 -4.43 -0.96 0.22
N ILE A 87 -4.24 -0.26 1.34
CA ILE A 87 -2.90 0.05 1.87
C ILE A 87 -2.19 -1.18 2.43
N SER A 88 -2.92 -2.12 3.04
CA SER A 88 -2.34 -3.39 3.51
C SER A 88 -1.97 -4.31 2.34
N ILE A 89 -2.81 -4.34 1.31
CA ILE A 89 -2.53 -5.06 0.06
C ILE A 89 -1.29 -4.47 -0.60
N ALA A 90 -1.22 -3.14 -0.72
CA ALA A 90 -0.06 -2.46 -1.27
C ALA A 90 1.23 -2.78 -0.51
N ALA A 91 1.21 -2.74 0.82
CA ALA A 91 2.36 -3.08 1.65
C ALA A 91 2.83 -4.53 1.45
N ALA A 92 1.89 -5.48 1.36
CA ALA A 92 2.21 -6.88 1.14
C ALA A 92 2.74 -7.18 -0.27
N VAL A 93 2.17 -6.55 -1.31
CA VAL A 93 2.68 -6.65 -2.68
C VAL A 93 4.10 -6.09 -2.79
N ILE A 94 4.37 -4.94 -2.17
CA ILE A 94 5.73 -4.38 -2.14
C ILE A 94 6.70 -5.34 -1.44
N TYR A 95 6.30 -5.93 -0.31
CA TYR A 95 7.10 -6.96 0.35
C TYR A 95 7.44 -8.10 -0.60
N ILE A 96 6.46 -8.69 -1.28
CA ILE A 96 6.68 -9.77 -2.25
C ILE A 96 7.68 -9.34 -3.33
N ILE A 97 7.45 -8.19 -3.96
CA ILE A 97 8.28 -7.67 -5.05
C ILE A 97 9.72 -7.42 -4.60
N THR A 98 9.91 -6.86 -3.40
CA THR A 98 11.25 -6.62 -2.83
C THR A 98 11.97 -7.90 -2.45
N GLN A 99 11.25 -8.94 -2.02
CA GLN A 99 11.86 -10.24 -1.70
C GLN A 99 12.31 -11.00 -2.96
N LEU A 100 11.73 -10.66 -4.12
CA LEU A 100 12.12 -11.15 -5.44
C LEU A 100 13.21 -10.29 -6.11
N SER A 101 13.50 -9.10 -5.56
CA SER A 101 14.65 -8.30 -6.00
C SER A 101 15.95 -8.80 -5.36
N ASP A 102 17.09 -8.45 -5.98
CA ASP A 102 18.40 -8.63 -5.35
C ASP A 102 18.57 -7.76 -4.08
N ASP A 103 17.91 -6.59 -4.04
CA ASP A 103 17.92 -5.68 -2.89
C ASP A 103 16.70 -5.91 -1.99
N LYS A 104 16.76 -7.00 -1.22
CA LYS A 104 15.70 -7.42 -0.30
C LYS A 104 15.49 -6.39 0.80
N LYS A 105 14.24 -5.97 1.00
CA LYS A 105 13.87 -5.01 2.05
C LYS A 105 13.30 -5.74 3.27
N PRO A 106 13.83 -5.49 4.48
CA PRO A 106 13.28 -6.11 5.67
C PRO A 106 11.86 -5.59 5.92
N LEU A 107 11.01 -6.46 6.47
CA LEU A 107 9.61 -6.15 6.74
C LEU A 107 9.42 -4.89 7.62
N LYS A 108 10.39 -4.63 8.50
CA LYS A 108 10.46 -3.41 9.34
C LYS A 108 10.54 -2.13 8.51
N ASP A 109 11.33 -2.11 7.45
CA ASP A 109 11.49 -0.92 6.60
C ASP A 109 10.22 -0.65 5.81
N ILE A 110 9.55 -1.72 5.36
CA ILE A 110 8.25 -1.63 4.68
C ILE A 110 7.18 -1.14 5.64
N SER A 111 7.17 -1.64 6.88
CA SER A 111 6.28 -1.15 7.94
C SER A 111 6.48 0.34 8.20
N VAL A 112 7.73 0.81 8.25
CA VAL A 112 8.05 2.25 8.40
C VAL A 112 7.62 3.06 7.18
N ALA A 113 7.87 2.58 5.96
CA ALA A 113 7.55 3.29 4.72
C ALA A 113 6.05 3.36 4.44
N THR A 114 5.30 2.33 4.81
CA THR A 114 3.85 2.21 4.55
C THR A 114 2.99 2.66 5.73
N GLY A 115 3.55 2.70 6.94
CA GLY A 115 2.81 2.92 8.18
C GLY A 115 1.93 1.75 8.62
N VAL A 116 2.03 0.59 7.96
CA VAL A 116 1.26 -0.62 8.26
C VAL A 116 2.04 -1.50 9.23
N ALA A 117 1.36 -2.04 10.26
CA ALA A 117 2.00 -2.91 11.23
C ALA A 117 2.54 -4.21 10.57
N GLU A 118 3.71 -4.67 11.02
CA GLU A 118 4.37 -5.87 10.52
C GLU A 118 3.47 -7.11 10.51
N GLY A 119 2.68 -7.31 11.57
CA GLY A 119 1.72 -8.42 11.65
C GLY A 119 0.62 -8.32 10.60
N THR A 120 0.17 -7.11 10.26
CA THR A 120 -0.82 -6.87 9.20
C THR A 120 -0.22 -7.17 7.83
N ILE A 121 1.02 -6.76 7.56
CA ILE A 121 1.72 -7.08 6.31
C ILE A 121 1.85 -8.59 6.14
N ARG A 122 2.24 -9.31 7.21
CA ARG A 122 2.35 -10.78 7.18
C ARG A 122 1.01 -11.46 6.92
N ASN A 123 -0.06 -11.00 7.56
CA ASN A 123 -1.41 -11.55 7.33
C ASN A 123 -1.90 -11.27 5.91
N SER A 124 -1.69 -10.06 5.39
CA SER A 124 -2.02 -9.76 3.98
C SER A 124 -1.18 -10.57 3.00
N TYR A 125 0.10 -10.83 3.32
CA TYR A 125 0.94 -11.72 2.54
C TYR A 125 0.41 -13.17 2.54
N LYS A 126 -0.09 -13.68 3.67
CA LYS A 126 -0.77 -15.00 3.73
C LYS A 126 -1.96 -15.08 2.78
N ASP A 127 -2.78 -14.04 2.78
CA ASP A 127 -3.99 -14.00 1.94
C ASP A 127 -3.64 -13.85 0.45
N LEU A 128 -2.53 -13.17 0.12
CA LEU A 128 -2.03 -12.99 -1.25
C LEU A 128 -1.26 -14.21 -1.78
N TYR A 129 -0.62 -14.98 -0.89
CA TYR A 129 0.24 -16.12 -1.23
C TYR A 129 -0.35 -17.08 -2.29
N PRO A 130 -1.60 -17.57 -2.18
CA PRO A 130 -2.19 -18.48 -3.16
C PRO A 130 -2.43 -17.85 -4.55
N HIS A 131 -2.44 -16.52 -4.63
CA HIS A 131 -2.72 -15.77 -5.85
C HIS A 131 -1.46 -15.11 -6.46
N MET A 132 -0.30 -15.21 -5.81
CA MET A 132 0.92 -14.51 -6.25
C MET A 132 1.33 -14.84 -7.69
N SER A 133 1.20 -16.10 -8.13
CA SER A 133 1.53 -16.48 -9.51
C SER A 133 0.68 -15.79 -10.57
N LYS A 134 -0.51 -15.29 -10.19
CA LYS A 134 -1.40 -14.53 -11.08
C LYS A 134 -1.24 -13.03 -10.91
N ILE A 135 -0.87 -12.58 -9.71
CA ILE A 135 -0.71 -11.17 -9.37
C ILE A 135 0.63 -10.64 -9.86
N ILE A 136 1.73 -11.37 -9.61
CA ILE A 136 3.08 -10.94 -9.98
C ILE A 136 3.26 -11.10 -11.50
N PRO A 137 3.75 -10.08 -12.21
CA PRO A 137 4.00 -10.21 -13.63
C PRO A 137 5.13 -11.19 -13.96
N ASN A 138 4.87 -12.09 -14.90
CA ASN A 138 5.84 -13.12 -15.36
C ASN A 138 7.15 -12.54 -15.92
N TRP A 139 7.15 -11.29 -16.39
CA TRP A 139 8.35 -10.62 -16.88
C TRP A 139 9.30 -10.21 -15.75
N TYR A 140 8.80 -10.13 -14.51
CA TYR A 140 9.57 -9.71 -13.35
C TYR A 140 10.09 -10.91 -12.55
N ALA A 141 9.25 -11.92 -12.31
CA ALA A 141 9.63 -13.14 -11.59
C ALA A 141 8.93 -14.35 -12.19
N LYS A 142 9.63 -15.48 -12.29
CA LYS A 142 9.05 -16.75 -12.73
C LYS A 142 8.40 -17.47 -11.55
N GLU A 143 7.55 -18.44 -11.86
CA GLU A 143 6.86 -19.24 -10.83
C GLU A 143 7.84 -20.02 -9.92
N GLU A 144 9.03 -20.34 -10.41
CA GLU A 144 10.13 -20.93 -9.64
C GLU A 144 10.66 -19.97 -8.56
N ASP A 145 10.83 -18.69 -8.89
CA ASP A 145 11.28 -17.65 -7.95
C ASP A 145 10.22 -17.40 -6.87
N LEU A 146 8.94 -17.50 -7.23
CA LEU A 146 7.82 -17.38 -6.30
C LEU A 146 7.78 -18.54 -5.29
N LYS A 147 8.18 -19.75 -5.69
CA LYS A 147 8.28 -20.91 -4.78
C LYS A 147 9.47 -20.83 -3.83
N ASN A 148 10.49 -20.04 -4.18
CA ASN A 148 11.65 -19.77 -3.33
C ASN A 148 11.37 -18.72 -2.25
N LEU A 149 10.24 -18.01 -2.33
CA LEU A 149 9.79 -17.14 -1.25
C LEU A 149 9.40 -17.98 -0.03
N CYS A 150 9.74 -17.48 1.15
CA CYS A 150 9.38 -18.14 2.40
C CYS A 150 7.85 -18.23 2.51
N SER A 151 7.33 -19.45 2.69
CA SER A 151 5.91 -19.66 2.98
C SER A 151 5.57 -19.00 4.33
N PRO A 152 4.51 -18.19 4.41
CA PRO A 152 4.22 -17.34 5.55
C PRO A 152 3.70 -18.00 6.83
#